data_AF-A0A5M9J7H9-F1
#
_entry.id   AF-A0A5M9J7H9-F1
#
_cell.length_a   1.000
_cell.length_b   1.000
_cell.length_c   1.000
_cell.angle_alpha   90.00
_cell.angle_beta   90.00
_cell.angle_gamma   90.00
#
_symmetry.space_group_name_H-M   'P 1'
#
loop_
_entity.id
_entity.type
_entity.pdbx_description
1 polymer ?
#
loop_
_entity_poly.entity_id
_entity_poly.type
_entity_poly.pdbx_seq_one_letter_code
_entity_poly.pdbx_strand_id
1 'polypeptide(L)'
;MCIAYVTIKRDMQDRNEGRQYIDAALGTMVDGLSEEERRRLWIYVLFADLDPSVHPLWEEEWLGRVVDEYGGYKLSDEKKMWLGDLMAQKEWQIKGVFDYAYALNYCYHTHTPYIAIFEDDIIFAQDWFSRTTSALDKIESLSQSPGGKFYDWIYLRLFYSETFLMWDERVDFWYRHMYFLIFLSSLSTITALIFVRSKASDKKKAGCWLDNWAIFIVGVVVVPAFITLGFMAGKYNLPWWELRGKEVVKMNSGGCCTQAMVYPRERVEKLRSYLMEVGRGQTDLMIEEFSDKEGLERLALGKQVVQHVGAKSSRGDNQMNAMSTWAFHFEEYDKVPVFSGHDIELLE
;
A
#
# COMPACT_ATOMS: atom_id res chain seq x y z
N MET A 1 -16.13 -4.74 9.62
CA MET A 1 -14.91 -3.91 9.67
C MET A 1 -15.35 -2.48 9.91
N CYS A 2 -14.68 -1.74 10.79
CA CYS A 2 -14.92 -0.30 10.94
C CYS A 2 -13.93 0.48 10.09
N ILE A 3 -14.41 1.39 9.26
CA ILE A 3 -13.63 2.24 8.37
C ILE A 3 -13.79 3.68 8.87
N ALA A 4 -12.68 4.36 9.14
CA ALA A 4 -12.69 5.78 9.45
C ALA A 4 -11.96 6.56 8.36
N TYR A 5 -12.69 7.47 7.71
CA TYR A 5 -12.12 8.50 6.85
C TYR A 5 -11.76 9.73 7.68
N VAL A 6 -10.67 10.38 7.32
CA VAL A 6 -10.29 11.70 7.85
C VAL A 6 -10.25 12.69 6.71
N THR A 7 -11.08 13.73 6.78
CA THR A 7 -11.14 14.78 5.75
C THR A 7 -11.08 16.17 6.39
N ILE A 8 -10.50 17.13 5.68
CA ILE A 8 -10.45 18.54 6.08
C ILE A 8 -10.84 19.42 4.90
N LYS A 9 -11.37 20.61 5.17
CA LYS A 9 -11.67 21.57 4.13
C LYS A 9 -10.42 21.97 3.35
N ARG A 10 -10.39 21.61 2.07
CA ARG A 10 -9.39 22.13 1.10
C ARG A 10 -9.84 23.48 0.54
N ASP A 11 -8.90 24.41 0.30
CA ASP A 11 -9.21 25.70 -0.33
C ASP A 11 -9.56 25.50 -1.81
N MET A 12 -10.73 26.00 -2.21
CA MET A 12 -11.30 25.76 -3.54
C MET A 12 -11.05 26.89 -4.55
N GLN A 13 -10.28 27.92 -4.18
CA GLN A 13 -10.05 29.07 -5.06
C GLN A 13 -9.03 28.83 -6.18
N ASP A 14 -8.10 27.89 -6.01
CA ASP A 14 -7.18 27.52 -7.08
C ASP A 14 -7.79 26.35 -7.89
N ARG A 15 -7.91 26.51 -9.21
CA ARG A 15 -8.56 25.55 -10.11
C ARG A 15 -7.85 24.19 -10.15
N ASN A 16 -6.61 24.12 -9.66
CA ASN A 16 -5.85 22.90 -9.47
C ASN A 16 -5.87 22.36 -8.01
N GLU A 17 -6.42 23.12 -7.05
CA GLU A 17 -6.50 22.77 -5.62
C GLU A 17 -7.94 22.43 -5.16
N GLY A 18 -8.95 22.92 -5.87
CA GLY A 18 -10.33 22.98 -5.40
C GLY A 18 -11.22 21.77 -5.64
N ARG A 19 -10.76 20.57 -5.31
CA ARG A 19 -11.63 19.39 -5.22
C ARG A 19 -11.59 18.82 -3.81
N GLN A 20 -12.75 18.70 -3.18
CA GLN A 20 -12.91 17.75 -2.07
C GLN A 20 -12.93 16.37 -2.71
N TYR A 21 -12.04 15.47 -2.29
CA TYR A 21 -11.91 14.14 -2.91
C TYR A 21 -12.77 13.07 -2.23
N ILE A 22 -13.28 13.36 -1.03
CA ILE A 22 -14.01 12.41 -0.20
C ILE A 22 -15.31 11.91 -0.86
N ASP A 23 -15.94 12.71 -1.73
CA ASP A 23 -17.11 12.30 -2.50
C ASP A 23 -16.79 11.13 -3.45
N ALA A 24 -15.70 11.25 -4.21
CA ALA A 24 -15.21 10.22 -5.10
C ALA A 24 -14.65 9.01 -4.32
N ALA A 25 -13.96 9.25 -3.20
CA ALA A 25 -13.43 8.19 -2.35
C ALA A 25 -14.56 7.33 -1.77
N LEU A 26 -15.59 7.95 -1.21
CA LEU A 26 -16.76 7.25 -0.69
C LEU A 26 -17.54 6.57 -1.81
N GLY A 27 -17.76 7.27 -2.93
CA GLY A 27 -18.46 6.74 -4.09
C GLY A 27 -17.82 5.47 -4.63
N THR A 28 -16.52 5.50 -4.93
CA THR A 28 -15.79 4.33 -5.45
C THR A 28 -15.61 3.22 -4.42
N MET A 29 -15.57 3.54 -3.12
CA MET A 29 -15.53 2.52 -2.06
C MET A 29 -16.84 1.71 -2.00
N VAL A 30 -17.99 2.38 -2.12
CA VAL A 30 -19.29 1.70 -2.04
C VAL A 30 -19.76 1.14 -3.37
N ASP A 31 -19.27 1.69 -4.48
CA ASP A 31 -19.55 1.18 -5.82
C ASP A 31 -18.99 -0.23 -5.99
N GLY A 32 -19.81 -1.13 -6.57
CA GLY A 32 -19.46 -2.54 -6.73
C GLY A 32 -19.64 -3.44 -5.50
N LEU A 33 -19.89 -2.88 -4.30
CA LEU A 33 -20.19 -3.72 -3.12
C LEU A 33 -21.58 -4.36 -3.24
N SER A 34 -21.66 -5.66 -2.96
CA SER A 34 -22.93 -6.33 -2.74
C SER A 34 -23.60 -5.83 -1.44
N GLU A 35 -24.91 -6.02 -1.31
CA GLU A 35 -25.64 -5.68 -0.07
C GLU A 35 -25.07 -6.39 1.16
N GLU A 36 -24.58 -7.62 0.99
CA GLU A 36 -23.97 -8.39 2.06
C GLU A 36 -22.64 -7.77 2.50
N GLU A 37 -21.79 -7.40 1.55
CA GLU A 37 -20.52 -6.72 1.82
C GLU A 37 -20.74 -5.37 2.49
N ARG A 38 -21.68 -4.55 1.99
CA ARG A 38 -22.02 -3.26 2.59
C ARG A 38 -22.49 -3.39 4.05
N ARG A 39 -23.25 -4.44 4.39
CA ARG A 39 -23.68 -4.72 5.77
C ARG A 39 -22.54 -5.14 6.71
N ARG A 40 -21.40 -5.59 6.16
CA ARG A 40 -20.21 -5.97 6.94
C ARG A 40 -19.29 -4.76 7.24
N LEU A 41 -19.62 -3.59 6.71
CA LEU A 41 -18.88 -2.34 6.89
C LEU A 41 -19.61 -1.39 7.84
N TRP A 42 -18.83 -0.74 8.70
CA TRP A 42 -19.23 0.45 9.44
C TRP A 42 -18.37 1.60 8.95
N ILE A 43 -18.95 2.55 8.24
CA ILE A 43 -18.26 3.66 7.59
C ILE A 43 -18.48 4.92 8.43
N TYR A 44 -17.38 5.46 8.96
CA TYR A 44 -17.33 6.70 9.70
C TYR A 44 -16.51 7.76 8.97
N VAL A 45 -17.00 9.00 8.93
CA VAL A 45 -16.27 10.14 8.39
C VAL A 45 -16.00 11.16 9.48
N LEU A 46 -14.72 11.37 9.78
CA LEU A 46 -14.24 12.45 10.64
C LEU A 46 -13.97 13.71 9.79
N PHE A 47 -14.79 14.74 10.00
CA PHE A 47 -14.50 16.09 9.55
C PHE A 47 -13.55 16.74 10.55
N ALA A 48 -12.26 16.72 10.20
CA ALA A 48 -11.14 17.11 11.05
C ALA A 48 -10.86 18.62 11.03
N ASP A 49 -11.87 19.43 10.71
CA ASP A 49 -11.89 20.87 10.91
C ASP A 49 -12.30 21.20 12.36
N LEU A 50 -11.85 22.34 12.92
CA LEU A 50 -12.24 22.75 14.26
C LEU A 50 -13.76 22.98 14.37
N ASP A 51 -14.32 23.60 13.33
CA ASP A 51 -15.76 23.68 13.08
C ASP A 51 -16.06 22.85 11.82
N PRO A 52 -16.75 21.70 11.92
CA PRO A 52 -16.97 20.82 10.78
C PRO A 52 -17.92 21.44 9.73
N SER A 53 -18.75 22.43 10.10
CA SER A 53 -19.69 23.07 9.17
C SER A 53 -19.01 23.89 8.07
N VAL A 54 -17.72 24.21 8.25
CA VAL A 54 -16.93 24.90 7.22
C VAL A 54 -16.67 24.01 6.00
N HIS A 55 -16.74 22.69 6.16
CA HIS A 55 -16.49 21.72 5.11
C HIS A 55 -17.69 21.67 4.15
N PRO A 56 -17.49 21.84 2.82
CA PRO A 56 -18.59 21.92 1.85
C PRO A 56 -19.55 20.73 1.87
N LEU A 57 -19.01 19.54 2.16
CA LEU A 57 -19.78 18.29 2.17
C LEU A 57 -20.42 17.95 3.52
N TRP A 58 -20.33 18.82 4.53
CA TRP A 58 -20.87 18.55 5.87
C TRP A 58 -22.41 18.46 5.91
N GLU A 59 -23.10 19.33 5.16
CA GLU A 59 -24.56 19.44 5.15
C GLU A 59 -25.22 18.72 3.97
N GLU A 60 -24.45 17.93 3.22
CA GLU A 60 -24.95 17.23 2.03
C GLU A 60 -25.85 16.05 2.41
N GLU A 61 -27.07 16.03 1.87
CA GLU A 61 -28.07 15.00 2.19
C GLU A 61 -27.64 13.57 1.79
N TRP A 62 -26.80 13.45 0.76
CA TRP A 62 -26.36 12.14 0.28
C TRP A 62 -25.38 11.46 1.25
N LEU A 63 -24.64 12.24 2.06
CA LEU A 63 -23.60 11.72 2.93
C LEU A 63 -24.17 10.70 3.92
N GLY A 64 -25.22 11.07 4.64
CA GLY A 64 -25.90 10.20 5.61
C GLY A 64 -26.62 8.99 4.98
N ARG A 65 -26.71 8.90 3.65
CA ARG A 65 -27.22 7.72 2.94
C ARG A 65 -26.12 6.74 2.56
N VAL A 66 -24.88 7.23 2.45
CA VAL A 66 -23.70 6.43 2.06
C VAL A 66 -22.99 5.91 3.31
N VAL A 67 -22.77 6.77 4.30
CA VAL A 67 -22.01 6.46 5.52
C VAL A 67 -22.92 6.13 6.69
N ASP A 68 -22.40 5.41 7.68
CA ASP A 68 -23.17 4.99 8.85
C ASP A 68 -23.16 6.06 9.95
N GLU A 69 -22.05 6.77 10.12
CA GLU A 69 -21.94 7.96 10.99
C GLU A 69 -20.96 8.96 10.39
N TYR A 70 -21.17 10.25 10.65
CA TYR A 70 -20.18 11.28 10.39
C TYR A 70 -20.19 12.31 11.52
N GLY A 71 -19.06 12.97 11.74
CA GLY A 71 -18.93 13.90 12.86
C GLY A 71 -17.64 14.71 12.85
N GLY A 72 -17.63 15.75 13.68
CA GLY A 72 -16.42 16.46 14.07
C GLY A 72 -15.89 15.98 15.43
N TYR A 73 -14.90 16.70 15.98
CA TYR A 73 -14.31 16.31 17.25
C TYR A 73 -15.25 16.51 18.46
N LYS A 74 -15.47 15.44 19.22
CA LYS A 74 -16.10 15.48 20.55
C LYS A 74 -15.02 15.69 21.63
N LEU A 75 -14.63 16.96 21.86
CA LEU A 75 -13.53 17.35 22.77
C LEU A 75 -13.99 18.30 23.87
N SER A 76 -13.24 18.31 24.99
CA SER A 76 -13.35 19.35 26.03
C SER A 76 -12.90 20.71 25.50
N ASP A 77 -13.36 21.79 26.13
CA ASP A 77 -13.05 23.15 25.70
C ASP A 77 -11.55 23.45 25.72
N GLU A 78 -10.82 22.94 26.71
CA GLU A 78 -9.35 23.03 26.78
C GLU A 78 -8.67 22.41 25.56
N LYS A 79 -9.11 21.20 25.15
CA LYS A 79 -8.55 20.52 23.97
C LYS A 79 -8.93 21.22 22.67
N LYS A 80 -10.12 21.82 22.60
CA LYS A 80 -10.51 22.63 21.44
C LYS A 80 -9.64 23.88 21.31
N MET A 81 -9.34 24.56 22.41
CA MET A 81 -8.41 25.70 22.42
C MET A 81 -7.02 25.27 21.96
N TRP A 82 -6.48 24.20 22.53
CA TRP A 82 -5.19 23.63 22.12
C TRP A 82 -5.15 23.29 20.61
N LEU A 83 -6.20 22.64 20.09
CA LEU A 83 -6.30 22.33 18.66
C LEU A 83 -6.37 23.59 17.80
N GLY A 84 -7.12 24.60 18.24
CA GLY A 84 -7.19 25.91 17.60
C GLY A 84 -5.83 26.60 17.53
N ASP A 85 -5.07 26.56 18.62
CA ASP A 85 -3.70 27.12 18.68
C ASP A 85 -2.75 26.39 17.73
N LEU A 86 -2.82 25.05 17.66
CA LEU A 86 -2.03 24.24 16.71
C LEU A 86 -2.34 24.60 15.26
N MET A 87 -3.63 24.77 14.93
CA MET A 87 -4.04 25.16 13.58
C MET A 87 -3.56 26.57 13.23
N ALA A 88 -3.64 27.51 14.17
CA ALA A 88 -3.12 28.87 14.00
C ALA A 88 -1.59 28.88 13.77
N GLN A 89 -0.86 28.01 14.47
CA GLN A 89 0.58 27.84 14.33
C GLN A 89 0.99 26.97 13.12
N LYS A 90 0.02 26.40 12.39
CA LYS A 90 0.23 25.47 11.26
C LYS A 90 1.04 24.23 11.63
N GLU A 91 0.83 23.71 12.84
CA GLU A 91 1.53 22.53 13.36
C GLU A 91 0.89 21.23 12.85
N TRP A 92 0.99 20.99 11.53
CA TRP A 92 0.34 19.87 10.84
C TRP A 92 0.82 18.48 11.28
N GLN A 93 2.05 18.38 11.79
CA GLN A 93 2.60 17.11 12.28
C GLN A 93 1.87 16.63 13.54
N ILE A 94 1.64 17.53 14.50
CA ILE A 94 0.91 17.21 15.73
C ILE A 94 -0.56 16.94 15.39
N LYS A 95 -1.16 17.83 14.58
CA LYS A 95 -2.55 17.67 14.16
C LYS A 95 -2.77 16.32 13.44
N GLY A 96 -1.89 15.97 12.50
CA GLY A 96 -2.03 14.74 11.73
C GLY A 96 -1.98 13.47 12.58
N VAL A 97 -1.10 13.43 13.58
CA VAL A 97 -1.03 12.33 14.56
C VAL A 97 -2.30 12.29 15.41
N PHE A 98 -2.76 13.44 15.88
CA PHE A 98 -3.99 13.55 16.67
C PHE A 98 -5.22 13.07 15.90
N ASP A 99 -5.38 13.50 14.64
CA ASP A 99 -6.49 13.11 13.77
C ASP A 99 -6.52 11.59 13.56
N TYR A 100 -5.36 11.02 13.28
CA TYR A 100 -5.20 9.59 13.06
C TYR A 100 -5.53 8.77 14.33
N ALA A 101 -5.00 9.19 15.48
CA ALA A 101 -5.27 8.56 16.76
C ALA A 101 -6.75 8.70 17.17
N TYR A 102 -7.39 9.83 16.85
CA TYR A 102 -8.81 10.05 17.10
C TYR A 102 -9.68 9.11 16.25
N ALA A 103 -9.37 8.96 14.96
CA ALA A 103 -10.05 8.06 14.04
C ALA A 103 -9.90 6.58 14.47
N LEU A 104 -8.67 6.16 14.83
CA LEU A 104 -8.41 4.84 15.41
C LEU A 104 -9.24 4.62 16.68
N ASN A 105 -9.29 5.61 17.56
CA ASN A 105 -10.04 5.51 18.80
C ASN A 105 -11.55 5.34 18.56
N TYR A 106 -12.12 6.08 17.62
CA TYR A 106 -13.53 5.96 17.29
C TYR A 106 -13.85 4.52 16.86
N CYS A 107 -13.13 3.97 15.87
CA CYS A 107 -13.34 2.60 15.42
C CYS A 107 -12.94 1.55 16.47
N TYR A 108 -12.07 1.89 17.41
CA TYR A 108 -11.82 1.01 18.55
C TYR A 108 -13.08 0.84 19.41
N HIS A 109 -13.96 1.83 19.54
CA HIS A 109 -15.17 1.67 20.36
C HIS A 109 -16.33 0.94 19.66
N THR A 110 -16.25 0.67 18.36
CA THR A 110 -17.29 -0.06 17.61
C THR A 110 -17.21 -1.59 17.74
N HIS A 111 -16.20 -2.11 18.46
CA HIS A 111 -15.99 -3.55 18.73
C HIS A 111 -15.81 -4.43 17.48
N THR A 112 -15.42 -3.85 16.35
CA THR A 112 -15.13 -4.62 15.13
C THR A 112 -13.74 -5.26 15.18
N PRO A 113 -13.55 -6.47 14.59
CA PRO A 113 -12.26 -7.19 14.59
C PRO A 113 -11.17 -6.46 13.80
N TYR A 114 -11.58 -5.73 12.76
CA TYR A 114 -10.71 -4.98 11.87
C TYR A 114 -11.09 -3.51 11.83
N ILE A 115 -10.08 -2.65 11.88
CA ILE A 115 -10.18 -1.20 11.86
C ILE A 115 -9.37 -0.69 10.68
N ALA A 116 -10.02 -0.03 9.73
CA ALA A 116 -9.38 0.59 8.59
C ALA A 116 -9.36 2.10 8.75
N ILE A 117 -8.22 2.73 8.45
CA ILE A 117 -8.07 4.19 8.42
C ILE A 117 -7.71 4.58 7.01
N PHE A 118 -8.54 5.44 6.43
CA PHE A 118 -8.46 5.89 5.04
C PHE A 118 -8.31 7.42 4.97
N GLU A 119 -7.46 7.88 4.06
CA GLU A 119 -7.37 9.29 3.68
C GLU A 119 -8.50 9.66 2.70
N ASP A 120 -8.72 10.96 2.51
CA ASP A 120 -9.84 11.48 1.72
C ASP A 120 -9.56 11.55 0.21
N ASP A 121 -8.31 11.42 -0.22
CA ASP A 121 -7.86 11.54 -1.61
C ASP A 121 -7.42 10.21 -2.23
N ILE A 122 -8.26 9.20 -2.05
CA ILE A 122 -8.09 7.85 -2.59
C ILE A 122 -9.29 7.41 -3.43
N ILE A 123 -9.09 6.42 -4.29
CA ILE A 123 -10.14 5.72 -5.04
C ILE A 123 -9.95 4.20 -4.91
N PHE A 124 -11.01 3.43 -5.07
CA PHE A 124 -11.02 1.98 -4.87
C PHE A 124 -11.26 1.21 -6.16
N ALA A 125 -10.68 0.01 -6.25
CA ALA A 125 -11.04 -0.98 -7.26
C ALA A 125 -12.39 -1.60 -6.91
N GLN A 126 -13.16 -2.01 -7.92
CA GLN A 126 -14.54 -2.49 -7.72
C GLN A 126 -14.68 -3.66 -6.73
N ASP A 127 -13.70 -4.56 -6.69
CA ASP A 127 -13.68 -5.74 -5.82
C ASP A 127 -12.73 -5.61 -4.63
N TRP A 128 -12.40 -4.38 -4.22
CA TRP A 128 -11.44 -4.10 -3.16
C TRP A 128 -11.76 -4.82 -1.86
N PHE A 129 -13.05 -4.88 -1.47
CA PHE A 129 -13.46 -5.44 -0.18
C PHE A 129 -13.34 -6.96 -0.14
N SER A 130 -13.79 -7.63 -1.20
CA SER A 130 -13.61 -9.08 -1.40
C SER A 130 -12.12 -9.46 -1.35
N ARG A 131 -11.27 -8.75 -2.10
CA ARG A 131 -9.82 -8.97 -2.09
C ARG A 131 -9.18 -8.74 -0.72
N THR A 132 -9.61 -7.67 -0.04
CA THR A 132 -9.11 -7.33 1.29
C THR A 132 -9.51 -8.39 2.32
N THR A 133 -10.75 -8.83 2.33
CA THR A 133 -11.23 -9.85 3.26
C THR A 133 -10.59 -11.21 3.01
N SER A 134 -10.48 -11.65 1.75
CA SER A 134 -9.74 -12.86 1.36
C SER A 134 -8.29 -12.83 1.85
N ALA A 135 -7.62 -11.68 1.71
CA ALA A 135 -6.26 -11.50 2.21
C ALA A 135 -6.18 -11.56 3.75
N LEU A 136 -7.13 -10.96 4.46
CA LEU A 136 -7.20 -11.00 5.92
C LEU A 136 -7.42 -12.44 6.43
N ASP A 137 -8.35 -13.19 5.85
CA ASP A 137 -8.60 -14.59 6.19
C ASP A 137 -7.34 -15.45 6.00
N LYS A 138 -6.60 -15.20 4.90
CA LYS A 138 -5.32 -15.84 4.64
C LYS A 138 -4.25 -15.46 5.65
N ILE A 139 -4.19 -14.19 6.06
CA ILE A 139 -3.26 -13.72 7.08
C ILE A 139 -3.55 -14.40 8.42
N GLU A 140 -4.81 -14.47 8.83
CA GLU A 140 -5.23 -15.18 10.04
C GLU A 140 -4.83 -16.67 10.00
N SER A 141 -5.09 -17.36 8.89
CA SER A 141 -4.73 -18.78 8.74
C SER A 141 -3.22 -19.04 8.87
N LEU A 142 -2.39 -18.07 8.47
CA LEU A 142 -0.93 -18.18 8.45
C LEU A 142 -0.24 -17.51 9.65
N SER A 143 -1.00 -16.92 10.57
CA SER A 143 -0.51 -16.27 11.79
C SER A 143 -0.78 -17.06 13.08
N GLN A 144 -1.42 -18.23 12.99
CA GLN A 144 -1.91 -19.00 14.16
C GLN A 144 -0.81 -19.57 15.09
N SER A 145 0.44 -19.67 14.64
CA SER A 145 1.53 -20.30 15.42
C SER A 145 2.76 -19.40 15.47
N PRO A 146 3.49 -19.35 16.60
CA PRO A 146 4.80 -18.70 16.69
C PRO A 146 5.73 -19.23 15.59
N GLY A 147 6.29 -18.33 14.78
CA GLY A 147 7.09 -18.68 13.59
C GLY A 147 6.28 -18.88 12.29
N GLY A 148 4.96 -18.69 12.35
CA GLY A 148 4.09 -18.63 11.17
C GLY A 148 4.51 -17.50 10.21
N LYS A 149 4.15 -17.63 8.94
CA LYS A 149 4.61 -16.73 7.88
C LYS A 149 4.25 -15.27 8.16
N PHE A 150 3.09 -15.02 8.75
CA PHE A 150 2.58 -13.68 9.09
C PHE A 150 2.30 -13.56 10.59
N TYR A 151 3.03 -14.31 11.41
CA TYR A 151 2.91 -14.20 12.86
C TYR A 151 3.25 -12.78 13.32
N ASP A 152 2.45 -12.25 14.25
CA ASP A 152 2.69 -10.95 14.92
C ASP A 152 2.75 -9.74 13.97
N TRP A 153 1.67 -9.52 13.20
CA TRP A 153 1.57 -8.40 12.24
C TRP A 153 0.82 -7.19 12.80
N ILE A 154 1.12 -5.99 12.26
CA ILE A 154 0.52 -4.72 12.72
C ILE A 154 -0.56 -4.18 11.80
N TYR A 155 -0.38 -4.27 10.48
CA TYR A 155 -1.32 -3.71 9.50
C TYR A 155 -1.22 -4.44 8.15
N LEU A 156 -2.27 -4.27 7.35
CA LEU A 156 -2.33 -4.60 5.93
C LEU A 156 -2.52 -3.29 5.14
N ARG A 157 -1.55 -2.96 4.29
CA ARG A 157 -1.64 -1.84 3.34
C ARG A 157 -2.44 -2.24 2.10
N LEU A 158 -3.42 -1.42 1.74
CA LEU A 158 -4.20 -1.56 0.50
C LEU A 158 -3.64 -0.72 -0.65
N PHE A 159 -2.86 0.31 -0.29
CA PHE A 159 -2.12 1.17 -1.19
C PHE A 159 -0.64 1.22 -0.81
N TYR A 160 0.22 1.23 -1.83
CA TYR A 160 1.63 1.61 -1.77
C TYR A 160 2.12 1.83 -3.20
N SER A 161 3.16 2.64 -3.38
CA SER A 161 3.89 2.65 -4.66
C SER A 161 4.83 1.46 -4.75
N GLU A 162 4.82 0.75 -5.89
CA GLU A 162 5.69 -0.41 -6.14
C GLU A 162 7.18 -0.10 -5.97
N THR A 163 7.55 1.17 -6.12
CA THR A 163 8.91 1.67 -5.90
C THR A 163 9.40 1.43 -4.46
N PHE A 164 8.49 1.36 -3.49
CA PHE A 164 8.79 1.07 -2.09
C PHE A 164 9.07 -0.41 -1.82
N LEU A 165 8.63 -1.32 -2.70
CA LEU A 165 8.94 -2.73 -2.58
C LEU A 165 10.28 -3.06 -3.25
N MET A 166 11.35 -2.48 -2.71
CA MET A 166 12.72 -2.77 -3.14
C MET A 166 13.14 -4.19 -2.77
N TRP A 167 14.26 -4.64 -3.34
CA TRP A 167 14.90 -5.88 -2.93
C TRP A 167 15.35 -5.80 -1.47
N ASP A 168 15.00 -6.81 -0.68
CA ASP A 168 15.36 -6.87 0.74
C ASP A 168 16.31 -8.03 0.97
N GLU A 169 17.55 -7.76 1.40
CA GLU A 169 18.52 -8.80 1.71
C GLU A 169 18.03 -9.78 2.77
N ARG A 170 17.15 -9.36 3.69
CA ARG A 170 16.61 -10.21 4.78
C ARG A 170 15.64 -11.26 4.25
N VAL A 171 14.91 -10.95 3.19
CA VAL A 171 13.81 -11.79 2.67
C VAL A 171 14.14 -12.43 1.32
N ASP A 172 14.89 -11.73 0.47
CA ASP A 172 15.17 -12.12 -0.91
C ASP A 172 16.53 -12.84 -1.01
N PHE A 173 16.49 -14.16 -0.91
CA PHE A 173 17.68 -15.04 -0.91
C PHE A 173 18.66 -14.75 -2.07
N TRP A 174 18.16 -14.64 -3.30
CA TRP A 174 19.00 -14.41 -4.48
C TRP A 174 19.63 -13.01 -4.50
N TYR A 175 18.94 -12.02 -3.93
CA TYR A 175 19.49 -10.68 -3.80
C TYR A 175 20.61 -10.64 -2.75
N ARG A 176 20.39 -11.25 -1.58
CA ARG A 176 21.44 -11.42 -0.55
C ARG A 176 22.70 -12.09 -1.12
N HIS A 177 22.51 -13.08 -1.99
CA HIS A 177 23.59 -13.85 -2.57
C HIS A 177 23.90 -13.43 -4.03
N MET A 178 23.67 -12.16 -4.40
CA MET A 178 23.82 -11.74 -5.80
C MET A 178 25.23 -12.00 -6.34
N TYR A 179 26.27 -11.79 -5.53
CA TYR A 179 27.66 -12.01 -5.95
C TYR A 179 27.94 -13.49 -6.23
N PHE A 180 27.37 -14.37 -5.40
CA PHE A 180 27.44 -15.81 -5.62
C PHE A 180 26.69 -16.23 -6.89
N LEU A 181 25.50 -15.66 -7.12
CA LEU A 181 24.72 -15.90 -8.33
C LEU A 181 25.46 -15.45 -9.58
N ILE A 182 26.05 -14.25 -9.56
CA ILE A 182 26.86 -13.69 -10.65
C ILE A 182 28.04 -14.62 -10.92
N PHE A 183 28.82 -14.96 -9.89
CA PHE A 183 29.98 -15.83 -10.03
C PHE A 183 29.62 -17.21 -10.61
N LEU A 184 28.60 -17.87 -10.05
CA LEU A 184 28.20 -19.20 -10.48
C LEU A 184 27.64 -19.20 -11.91
N SER A 185 26.84 -18.19 -12.27
CA SER A 185 26.26 -18.04 -13.61
C SER A 185 27.34 -17.76 -14.66
N SER A 186 28.31 -16.90 -14.33
CA SER A 186 29.47 -16.64 -15.17
C SER A 186 30.32 -17.89 -15.38
N LEU A 187 30.65 -18.61 -14.30
CA LEU A 187 31.44 -19.85 -14.37
C LEU A 187 30.72 -20.94 -15.18
N SER A 188 29.42 -21.11 -14.96
CA SER A 188 28.59 -22.09 -15.68
C SER A 188 28.53 -21.75 -17.17
N THR A 189 28.34 -20.47 -17.52
CA THR A 189 28.30 -20.02 -18.92
C THR A 189 29.63 -20.23 -19.61
N ILE A 190 30.75 -19.86 -18.98
CA ILE A 190 32.10 -20.08 -19.52
C ILE A 190 32.34 -21.58 -19.76
N THR A 191 32.00 -22.42 -18.78
CA THR A 191 32.16 -23.88 -18.89
C THR A 191 31.30 -24.46 -20.01
N ALA A 192 30.04 -24.03 -20.13
CA ALA A 192 29.14 -24.45 -21.19
C ALA A 192 29.64 -24.02 -22.57
N LEU A 193 30.11 -22.78 -22.72
CA LEU A 193 30.67 -22.26 -23.97
C LEU A 193 31.95 -23.01 -24.38
N ILE A 194 32.84 -23.31 -23.42
CA ILE A 194 34.04 -24.14 -23.67
C ILE A 194 33.63 -25.56 -24.08
N PHE A 195 32.63 -26.14 -23.42
CA PHE A 195 32.13 -27.48 -23.75
C PHE A 195 31.50 -27.52 -25.15
N VAL A 196 30.64 -26.57 -25.49
CA VAL A 196 30.04 -26.43 -26.82
C VAL A 196 31.13 -26.27 -27.89
N ARG A 197 32.14 -25.42 -27.62
CA ARG A 197 33.30 -25.27 -28.50
C ARG A 197 34.07 -26.58 -28.69
N SER A 198 34.17 -27.40 -27.64
CA SER A 198 34.87 -28.70 -27.71
C SER A 198 34.10 -29.76 -28.52
N LYS A 199 32.77 -29.66 -28.58
CA LYS A 199 31.87 -30.59 -29.28
C LYS A 199 31.51 -30.16 -30.69
N ALA A 200 31.73 -28.90 -31.06
CA ALA A 200 31.51 -28.42 -32.42
C ALA A 200 32.43 -29.15 -33.40
N SER A 201 31.83 -30.01 -34.23
CA SER A 201 32.54 -30.88 -35.19
C SER A 201 33.36 -30.12 -36.23
N ASP A 202 33.01 -28.85 -36.48
CA ASP A 202 33.62 -28.00 -37.49
C ASP A 202 34.49 -26.92 -36.81
N LYS A 203 35.62 -27.34 -36.23
CA LYS A 203 36.54 -26.50 -35.43
C LYS A 203 36.97 -25.21 -36.16
N LYS A 204 36.98 -25.22 -37.50
CA LYS A 204 37.30 -24.07 -38.34
C LYS A 204 36.18 -23.00 -38.42
N LYS A 205 34.91 -23.38 -38.30
CA LYS A 205 33.77 -22.43 -38.36
C LYS A 205 33.36 -21.94 -36.96
N ALA A 206 33.29 -22.84 -35.98
CA ALA A 206 32.95 -22.46 -34.60
C ALA A 206 34.06 -21.65 -33.91
N GLY A 207 35.33 -21.90 -34.26
CA GLY A 207 36.48 -21.16 -33.72
C GLY A 207 36.55 -19.68 -34.12
N CYS A 208 35.86 -19.26 -35.20
CA CYS A 208 35.78 -17.85 -35.60
C CYS A 208 34.73 -17.05 -34.81
N TRP A 209 33.65 -17.70 -34.35
CA TRP A 209 32.54 -17.01 -33.66
C TRP A 209 32.61 -17.12 -32.14
N LEU A 210 33.34 -18.12 -31.62
CA LEU A 210 33.45 -18.45 -30.19
C LEU A 210 34.92 -18.49 -29.75
N ASP A 211 35.63 -17.40 -30.02
CA ASP A 211 37.02 -17.22 -29.62
C ASP A 211 37.14 -16.95 -28.11
N ASN A 212 38.37 -16.93 -27.58
CA ASN A 212 38.60 -16.73 -26.14
C ASN A 212 38.07 -15.36 -25.67
N TRP A 213 38.13 -14.33 -26.53
CA TRP A 213 37.59 -13.01 -26.22
C TRP A 213 36.07 -13.01 -26.16
N ALA A 214 35.37 -13.64 -27.11
CA ALA A 214 33.93 -13.78 -27.07
C ALA A 214 33.46 -14.52 -25.81
N ILE A 215 34.11 -15.64 -25.44
CA ILE A 215 33.79 -16.39 -24.21
C ILE A 215 34.01 -15.50 -22.98
N PHE A 216 35.13 -14.78 -22.93
CA PHE A 216 35.45 -13.87 -21.84
C PHE A 216 34.42 -12.74 -21.72
N ILE A 217 34.11 -12.05 -22.82
CA ILE A 217 33.13 -10.96 -22.85
C ILE A 217 31.76 -11.47 -22.42
N VAL A 218 31.30 -12.60 -22.97
CA VAL A 218 29.99 -13.16 -22.61
C VAL A 218 29.94 -13.55 -21.14
N GLY A 219 30.94 -14.28 -20.65
CA GLY A 219 30.97 -14.79 -19.28
C GLY A 219 31.20 -13.73 -18.21
N VAL A 220 32.06 -12.74 -18.47
CA VAL A 220 32.53 -11.78 -17.46
C VAL A 220 31.88 -10.41 -17.57
N VAL A 221 31.39 -10.02 -18.76
CA VAL A 221 30.72 -8.72 -18.97
C VAL A 221 29.23 -8.90 -19.15
N VAL A 222 28.83 -9.68 -20.16
CA VAL A 222 27.42 -9.76 -20.58
C VAL A 222 26.56 -10.43 -19.51
N VAL A 223 26.95 -11.61 -19.02
CA VAL A 223 26.19 -12.33 -17.99
C VAL A 223 26.03 -11.53 -16.70
N PRO A 224 27.10 -10.98 -16.08
CA PRO A 224 26.96 -10.13 -14.90
C PRO A 224 26.13 -8.87 -15.16
N ALA A 225 26.25 -8.26 -16.34
CA ALA A 225 25.45 -7.09 -16.70
C ALA A 225 23.95 -7.43 -16.77
N PHE A 226 23.56 -8.54 -17.41
CA PHE A 226 22.16 -8.97 -17.47
C PHE A 226 21.59 -9.37 -16.11
N ILE A 227 22.37 -10.04 -15.26
CA ILE A 227 21.96 -10.35 -13.89
C ILE A 227 21.75 -9.08 -13.08
N THR A 228 22.69 -8.14 -13.16
CA THR A 228 22.59 -6.82 -12.51
C THR A 228 21.38 -6.05 -13.01
N LEU A 229 21.15 -6.02 -14.34
CA LEU A 229 19.97 -5.40 -14.94
C LEU A 229 18.68 -6.04 -14.47
N GLY A 230 18.64 -7.37 -14.30
CA GLY A 230 17.48 -8.07 -13.73
C GLY A 230 17.16 -7.62 -12.30
N PHE A 231 18.18 -7.40 -11.47
CA PHE A 231 17.98 -6.80 -10.15
C PHE A 231 17.57 -5.32 -10.26
N MET A 232 18.18 -4.54 -11.14
CA MET A 232 17.85 -3.11 -11.33
C MET A 232 16.42 -2.90 -11.87
N ALA A 233 15.90 -3.82 -12.68
CA ALA A 233 14.53 -3.78 -13.16
C ALA A 233 13.50 -3.87 -12.02
N GLY A 234 13.90 -4.40 -10.85
CA GLY A 234 13.04 -4.52 -9.68
C GLY A 234 12.23 -5.82 -9.64
N LYS A 235 12.01 -6.34 -8.44
CA LYS A 235 11.47 -7.69 -8.24
C LYS A 235 10.06 -7.91 -8.82
N TYR A 236 9.24 -6.86 -8.95
CA TYR A 236 7.86 -6.94 -9.44
C TYR A 236 7.74 -6.87 -10.97
N ASN A 237 8.73 -6.32 -11.67
CA ASN A 237 8.76 -6.29 -13.13
C ASN A 237 9.22 -7.62 -13.75
N LEU A 238 9.61 -8.58 -12.92
CA LEU A 238 10.14 -9.85 -13.36
C LEU A 238 9.00 -10.88 -13.45
N PRO A 239 8.90 -11.63 -14.57
CA PRO A 239 7.75 -12.51 -14.84
C PRO A 239 7.57 -13.62 -13.79
N TRP A 240 8.63 -13.99 -13.08
CA TRP A 240 8.56 -14.96 -11.99
C TRP A 240 7.80 -14.45 -10.76
N TRP A 241 7.64 -13.14 -10.59
CA TRP A 241 6.91 -12.57 -9.47
C TRP A 241 5.42 -12.81 -9.60
N GLU A 242 4.87 -12.60 -10.80
CA GLU A 242 3.47 -12.87 -11.11
C GLU A 242 3.13 -14.35 -10.92
N LEU A 243 4.04 -15.25 -11.33
CA LEU A 243 3.93 -16.69 -11.08
C LEU A 243 3.90 -17.07 -9.60
N ARG A 244 4.38 -16.19 -8.69
CA ARG A 244 4.34 -16.47 -7.24
C ARG A 244 2.99 -16.15 -6.60
N GLY A 245 2.05 -15.55 -7.33
CA GLY A 245 0.64 -15.40 -6.92
C GLY A 245 0.47 -14.86 -5.50
N LYS A 246 1.35 -13.94 -5.06
CA LYS A 246 1.35 -13.48 -3.68
C LYS A 246 0.27 -12.43 -3.50
N GLU A 247 -0.90 -12.88 -3.10
CA GLU A 247 -2.00 -12.02 -2.63
C GLU A 247 -1.57 -11.12 -1.46
N VAL A 248 -0.68 -11.61 -0.58
CA VAL A 248 -0.13 -10.86 0.56
C VAL A 248 1.39 -10.93 0.55
N VAL A 249 2.03 -9.79 0.72
CA VAL A 249 3.48 -9.59 0.74
C VAL A 249 3.94 -8.96 2.04
N LYS A 250 5.16 -9.29 2.48
CA LYS A 250 5.81 -8.60 3.60
C LYS A 250 6.45 -7.31 3.09
N MET A 251 6.28 -6.24 3.84
CA MET A 251 6.80 -4.90 3.56
C MET A 251 7.38 -4.31 4.85
N ASN A 252 8.40 -4.97 5.40
CA ASN A 252 9.00 -4.58 6.68
C ASN A 252 9.96 -3.39 6.59
N SER A 253 10.18 -2.86 5.39
CA SER A 253 11.04 -1.70 5.15
C SER A 253 10.49 -0.88 3.99
N GLY A 254 10.82 0.42 3.98
CA GLY A 254 10.47 1.34 2.89
C GLY A 254 8.97 1.65 2.78
N GLY A 255 8.14 1.22 3.74
CA GLY A 255 6.71 1.51 3.75
C GLY A 255 6.44 2.99 3.92
N CYS A 256 6.03 3.68 2.85
CA CYS A 256 5.42 4.99 2.97
C CYS A 256 3.90 4.93 2.91
N CYS A 257 3.37 5.90 3.66
CA CYS A 257 2.14 6.65 3.46
C CYS A 257 0.88 5.97 4.03
N THR A 258 0.04 6.76 4.69
CA THR A 258 -1.09 6.28 5.51
C THR A 258 -2.42 6.23 4.78
N GLN A 259 -2.40 6.25 3.45
CA GLN A 259 -3.60 6.46 2.64
C GLN A 259 -4.68 5.40 2.83
N ALA A 260 -4.29 4.13 2.88
CA ALA A 260 -5.23 3.04 3.12
C ALA A 260 -4.59 1.87 3.88
N MET A 261 -4.90 1.80 5.18
CA MET A 261 -4.38 0.77 6.07
C MET A 261 -5.51 0.08 6.85
N VAL A 262 -5.38 -1.23 7.01
CA VAL A 262 -6.26 -2.06 7.84
C VAL A 262 -5.47 -2.64 9.00
N TYR A 263 -5.96 -2.46 10.22
CA TYR A 263 -5.36 -2.90 11.46
C TYR A 263 -6.20 -4.01 12.11
N PRO A 264 -5.56 -5.04 12.69
CA PRO A 264 -6.24 -5.95 13.61
C PRO A 264 -6.47 -5.20 14.92
N ARG A 265 -7.69 -5.33 15.47
CA ARG A 265 -8.13 -4.63 16.67
C ARG A 265 -7.16 -4.74 17.84
N GLU A 266 -6.59 -5.93 18.05
CA GLU A 266 -5.70 -6.24 19.16
C GLU A 266 -4.46 -5.34 19.23
N ARG A 267 -4.04 -4.76 18.09
CA ARG A 267 -2.85 -3.92 18.00
C ARG A 267 -3.15 -2.43 18.11
N VAL A 268 -4.39 -2.04 17.86
CA VAL A 268 -4.79 -0.63 17.77
C VAL A 268 -4.61 0.09 19.11
N GLU A 269 -4.86 -0.56 20.24
CA GLU A 269 -4.73 0.09 21.55
C GLU A 269 -3.28 0.50 21.85
N LYS A 270 -2.33 -0.43 21.68
CA LYS A 270 -0.90 -0.15 21.88
C LYS A 270 -0.39 0.90 20.89
N LEU A 271 -0.78 0.79 19.62
CA LEU A 271 -0.41 1.75 18.59
C LEU A 271 -0.93 3.15 18.93
N ARG A 272 -2.20 3.27 19.33
CA ARG A 272 -2.81 4.54 19.75
C ARG A 272 -2.06 5.17 20.92
N SER A 273 -1.74 4.39 21.95
CA SER A 273 -0.98 4.88 23.10
C SER A 273 0.39 5.41 22.67
N TYR A 274 1.11 4.68 21.80
CA TYR A 274 2.40 5.11 21.28
C TYR A 274 2.30 6.41 20.47
N LEU A 275 1.34 6.50 19.54
CA LEU A 275 1.15 7.69 18.72
C LEU A 275 0.84 8.93 19.58
N MET A 276 0.02 8.77 20.61
CA MET A 276 -0.32 9.85 21.54
C MET A 276 0.84 10.23 22.48
N GLU A 277 1.67 9.27 22.88
CA GLU A 277 2.86 9.51 23.72
C GLU A 277 3.94 10.30 22.96
N VAL A 278 4.23 9.90 21.72
CA VAL A 278 5.19 10.61 20.86
C VAL A 278 4.60 11.97 20.42
N GLY A 279 3.32 12.00 20.04
CA GLY A 279 2.52 13.21 19.84
C GLY A 279 2.91 14.11 18.65
N ARG A 280 4.08 13.91 18.04
CA ARG A 280 4.59 14.74 16.94
C ARG A 280 5.44 13.91 15.98
N GLY A 281 5.14 13.99 14.69
CA GLY A 281 5.94 13.38 13.63
C GLY A 281 5.13 13.14 12.36
N GLN A 282 5.70 12.39 11.41
CA GLN A 282 4.94 11.82 10.31
C GLN A 282 4.33 10.50 10.78
N THR A 283 3.01 10.36 10.66
CA THR A 283 2.27 9.24 11.24
C THR A 283 2.72 7.88 10.69
N ASP A 284 3.03 7.81 9.41
CA ASP A 284 3.57 6.60 8.77
C ASP A 284 4.91 6.21 9.38
N LEU A 285 5.88 7.13 9.46
CA LEU A 285 7.18 6.86 10.09
C LEU A 285 7.04 6.43 11.56
N MET A 286 6.13 7.05 12.30
CA MET A 286 5.86 6.67 13.69
C MET A 286 5.32 5.24 13.80
N ILE A 287 4.42 4.83 12.89
CA ILE A 287 3.92 3.45 12.84
C ILE A 287 5.06 2.50 12.48
N GLU A 288 5.93 2.88 11.54
CA GLU A 288 7.12 2.09 11.19
C GLU A 288 8.05 1.93 12.40
N GLU A 289 8.39 2.99 13.12
CA GLU A 289 9.24 2.92 14.32
C GLU A 289 8.63 2.06 15.43
N PHE A 290 7.31 2.21 15.66
CA PHE A 290 6.57 1.37 16.60
C PHE A 290 6.68 -0.11 16.24
N SER A 291 6.51 -0.41 14.96
CA SER A 291 6.54 -1.78 14.45
C SER A 291 7.93 -2.38 14.54
N ASP A 292 9.00 -1.61 14.33
CA ASP A 292 10.37 -2.07 14.56
C ASP A 292 10.66 -2.34 16.03
N LYS A 293 10.19 -1.46 16.92
CA LYS A 293 10.36 -1.61 18.38
C LYS A 293 9.67 -2.85 18.92
N GLU A 294 8.46 -3.13 18.44
CA GLU A 294 7.67 -4.29 18.87
C GLU A 294 7.97 -5.56 18.05
N GLY A 295 8.81 -5.47 17.00
CA GLY A 295 9.14 -6.60 16.13
C GLY A 295 7.98 -7.09 15.25
N LEU A 296 7.06 -6.19 14.89
CA LEU A 296 5.83 -6.52 14.18
C LEU A 296 6.03 -6.59 12.66
N GLU A 297 5.42 -7.60 12.06
CA GLU A 297 5.39 -7.79 10.61
C GLU A 297 4.43 -6.79 9.96
N ARG A 298 4.87 -6.20 8.85
CA ARG A 298 4.09 -5.23 8.08
C ARG A 298 3.70 -5.88 6.77
N LEU A 299 2.42 -5.85 6.47
CA LEU A 299 1.86 -6.57 5.32
C LEU A 299 1.28 -5.59 4.33
N ALA A 300 1.31 -5.98 3.06
CA ALA A 300 0.64 -5.27 1.98
C ALA A 300 -0.05 -6.27 1.06
N LEU A 301 -1.14 -5.84 0.42
CA LEU A 301 -1.75 -6.61 -0.67
C LEU A 301 -0.79 -6.64 -1.84
N GLY A 302 -0.40 -7.82 -2.34
CA GLY A 302 0.56 -7.89 -3.46
C GLY A 302 0.05 -7.29 -4.77
N LYS A 303 -1.27 -7.07 -4.86
CA LYS A 303 -1.95 -6.28 -5.88
C LYS A 303 -2.74 -5.21 -5.15
N GLN A 304 -2.34 -3.95 -5.29
CA GLN A 304 -3.01 -2.81 -4.66
C GLN A 304 -4.47 -2.76 -5.12
N VAL A 305 -5.38 -2.31 -4.26
CA VAL A 305 -6.82 -2.19 -4.57
C VAL A 305 -7.34 -0.78 -4.34
N VAL A 306 -6.42 0.12 -4.02
CA VAL A 306 -6.65 1.55 -3.78
C VAL A 306 -5.61 2.31 -4.61
N GLN A 307 -5.95 3.52 -5.06
CA GLN A 307 -5.04 4.47 -5.71
C GLN A 307 -5.19 5.85 -5.08
N HIS A 308 -4.06 6.54 -4.88
CA HIS A 308 -4.03 7.91 -4.42
C HIS A 308 -4.23 8.88 -5.59
N VAL A 309 -5.12 9.86 -5.44
CA VAL A 309 -5.45 10.82 -6.52
C VAL A 309 -5.12 12.27 -6.14
N GLY A 310 -4.61 12.50 -4.93
CA GLY A 310 -4.27 13.82 -4.44
C GLY A 310 -2.97 14.37 -5.05
N ALA A 311 -3.08 15.33 -5.98
CA ALA A 311 -1.91 15.97 -6.60
C ALA A 311 -1.11 16.92 -5.67
N LYS A 312 -1.68 17.31 -4.51
CA LYS A 312 -1.06 18.18 -3.51
C LYS A 312 -1.51 17.76 -2.11
N SER A 313 -0.56 17.61 -1.19
CA SER A 313 -0.83 17.19 0.19
C SER A 313 -1.54 18.29 0.98
N SER A 314 -2.60 17.92 1.70
CA SER A 314 -3.30 18.79 2.66
C SER A 314 -2.42 19.18 3.88
N ARG A 315 -1.27 18.51 4.05
CA ARG A 315 -0.31 18.71 5.15
C ARG A 315 0.96 19.46 4.73
N GLY A 316 0.97 20.04 3.53
CA GLY A 316 2.05 20.94 3.08
C GLY A 316 3.28 20.25 2.47
N ASP A 317 3.17 19.00 2.03
CA ASP A 317 4.24 18.32 1.29
C ASP A 317 4.43 18.91 -0.12
N ASN A 318 5.63 18.74 -0.69
CA ASN A 318 5.97 19.18 -2.04
C ASN A 318 5.09 18.45 -3.06
N GLN A 319 4.51 19.20 -4.02
CA GLN A 319 3.66 18.63 -5.09
C GLN A 319 4.31 17.46 -5.84
N MET A 320 5.64 17.47 -6.00
CA MET A 320 6.37 16.36 -6.64
C MET A 320 6.30 15.04 -5.87
N ASN A 321 6.25 15.07 -4.54
CA ASN A 321 6.13 13.86 -3.71
C ASN A 321 4.71 13.29 -3.78
N ALA A 322 3.71 14.17 -3.76
CA ALA A 322 2.31 13.78 -3.91
C ALA A 322 2.05 13.16 -5.29
N MET A 323 2.54 13.78 -6.36
CA MET A 323 2.35 13.27 -7.74
C MET A 323 3.20 12.03 -8.08
N SER A 324 4.28 11.75 -7.35
CA SER A 324 5.09 10.53 -7.58
C SER A 324 4.56 9.30 -6.85
N THR A 325 3.55 9.46 -6.00
CA THR A 325 2.95 8.38 -5.24
C THR A 325 1.86 7.70 -6.08
N TRP A 326 2.27 6.74 -6.91
CA TRP A 326 1.39 6.01 -7.84
C TRP A 326 1.46 4.50 -7.63
N ALA A 327 0.31 3.81 -7.69
CA ALA A 327 0.22 2.35 -7.70
C ALA A 327 -0.06 1.87 -9.13
N PHE A 328 1.00 1.49 -9.84
CA PHE A 328 0.92 1.10 -11.26
C PHE A 328 0.01 -0.10 -11.51
N HIS A 329 -0.05 -1.05 -10.58
CA HIS A 329 -0.93 -2.21 -10.73
C HIS A 329 -2.42 -1.85 -10.66
N PHE A 330 -2.77 -0.72 -10.03
CA PHE A 330 -4.15 -0.28 -9.96
C PHE A 330 -4.74 0.00 -11.37
N GLU A 331 -3.91 0.45 -12.30
CA GLU A 331 -4.30 0.72 -13.69
C GLU A 331 -4.68 -0.55 -14.47
N GLU A 332 -4.36 -1.74 -13.96
CA GLU A 332 -4.78 -2.99 -14.57
C GLU A 332 -6.25 -3.33 -14.31
N TYR A 333 -6.88 -2.73 -13.29
CA TYR A 333 -8.27 -3.03 -12.92
C TYR A 333 -9.32 -2.55 -13.93
N ASP A 334 -8.91 -1.88 -15.01
CA ASP A 334 -9.80 -1.33 -16.04
C ASP A 334 -9.84 -2.14 -17.35
N LYS A 335 -9.44 -3.43 -17.32
CA LYS A 335 -9.53 -4.34 -18.48
C LYS A 335 -10.76 -5.25 -18.50
N VAL A 336 -11.74 -5.04 -17.64
CA VAL A 336 -13.03 -5.73 -17.76
C VAL A 336 -13.88 -4.95 -18.78
N PRO A 337 -14.27 -5.54 -19.92
CA PRO A 337 -15.14 -4.86 -20.87
C PRO A 337 -16.46 -4.57 -20.16
N VAL A 338 -16.72 -3.28 -19.97
CA VAL A 338 -18.03 -2.73 -19.62
C VAL A 338 -19.02 -3.27 -20.66
N PHE A 339 -19.80 -4.28 -20.25
CA PHE A 339 -20.80 -5.05 -21.01
C PHE A 339 -20.29 -5.95 -22.13
N SER A 340 -20.16 -7.25 -21.84
CA SER A 340 -20.49 -8.29 -22.81
C SER A 340 -21.52 -9.25 -22.22
N GLY A 341 -22.78 -9.09 -22.66
CA GLY A 341 -23.77 -10.16 -22.77
C GLY A 341 -24.22 -10.83 -21.47
N HIS A 342 -25.45 -10.53 -21.06
CA HIS A 342 -26.32 -11.57 -20.52
C HIS A 342 -26.24 -12.81 -21.42
N ASP A 343 -25.74 -13.92 -20.91
CA ASP A 343 -26.22 -15.26 -21.27
C ASP A 343 -26.35 -16.04 -19.96
N ILE A 344 -27.52 -15.83 -19.34
CA ILE A 344 -28.06 -16.74 -18.35
C ILE A 344 -28.48 -17.98 -19.14
N GLU A 345 -27.64 -19.01 -19.18
CA GLU A 345 -28.10 -20.35 -19.51
C GLU A 345 -29.08 -20.80 -18.43
N LEU A 346 -30.36 -20.69 -18.77
CA LEU A 346 -31.46 -21.36 -18.08
C LEU A 346 -31.24 -22.87 -18.18
N LEU A 347 -31.02 -23.50 -17.04
CA LEU A 347 -31.25 -24.92 -16.84
C LEU A 347 -32.76 -25.18 -16.88
N GLU A 348 -33.24 -25.72 -18.00
CA GLU A 348 -34.34 -26.71 -18.02
C GLU A 348 -33.80 -28.05 -18.52
#